data_AF-A0A966QMM6-F1
#
_entry.id   AF-A0A966QMM6-F1
#
_cell.length_a   1.000
_cell.length_b   1.000
_cell.length_c   1.000
_cell.angle_alpha   90.00
_cell.angle_beta   90.00
_cell.angle_gamma   90.00
#
_symmetry.space_group_name_H-M   'P 1'
#
loop_
_entity.id
_entity.type
_entity.pdbx_description
1 polymer ?
#
loop_
_entity_poly.entity_id
_entity_poly.type
_entity_poly.pdbx_seq_one_letter_code
_entity_poly.pdbx_strand_id
1 'polypeptide(L)'
;FEGEWGDKLYVVSAQQRTSKRHEEAWAGIGWVQDLKTGKGLFVEHEGHTKAEVVGNINASLTALAKHRKTKFGSINMKVVGTKCQDQPVCALVIAVFESEPWKN
;
A
#
# COMPACT_ATOMS: atom_id res chain seq x y z
N PHE A 1 14.72 8.69 5.11
CA PHE A 1 14.69 9.79 6.09
C PHE A 1 13.24 10.11 6.37
N GLU A 2 12.89 10.41 7.61
CA GLU A 2 11.55 10.88 7.94
C GLU A 2 11.45 12.33 7.43
N GLY A 3 10.41 12.65 6.65
CA GLY A 3 10.25 13.99 6.07
C GLY A 3 9.72 14.98 7.11
N GLU A 4 10.06 16.26 6.95
CA GLU A 4 9.57 17.35 7.80
C GLU A 4 8.28 17.96 7.26
N TRP A 5 7.65 18.83 8.06
CA TRP A 5 6.44 19.52 7.64
C TRP A 5 6.66 20.32 6.36
N GLY A 6 5.83 20.02 5.34
CA GLY A 6 5.88 20.68 4.04
C GLY A 6 6.75 19.97 3.00
N ASP A 7 7.56 18.99 3.40
CA ASP A 7 8.45 18.28 2.48
C ASP A 7 7.70 17.55 1.37
N LYS A 8 8.36 17.43 0.21
CA LYS A 8 7.89 16.57 -0.87
C LYS A 8 8.21 15.13 -0.50
N LEU A 9 7.20 14.27 -0.49
CA LEU A 9 7.37 12.83 -0.25
C LEU A 9 7.22 12.06 -1.57
N TYR A 10 8.12 11.12 -1.80
CA TYR A 10 7.97 10.11 -2.84
C TYR A 10 7.33 8.87 -2.23
N VAL A 11 6.13 8.56 -2.71
CA VAL A 11 5.25 7.58 -2.05
C VAL A 11 4.59 6.64 -3.05
N VAL A 12 4.28 5.44 -2.56
CA VAL A 12 3.18 4.63 -3.07
C VAL A 12 2.03 4.76 -2.07
N SER A 13 0.80 4.95 -2.58
CA SER A 13 -0.38 5.15 -1.76
C SER A 13 -1.54 4.27 -2.24
N ALA A 14 -2.29 3.72 -1.30
CA ALA A 14 -3.58 3.08 -1.54
C ALA A 14 -4.63 3.76 -0.65
N GLN A 15 -5.80 4.10 -1.21
CA GLN A 15 -6.90 4.63 -0.42
C GLN A 15 -8.27 4.13 -0.88
N GLN A 16 -9.11 3.70 0.06
CA GLN A 16 -10.51 3.43 -0.22
C GLN A 16 -11.40 4.35 0.60
N ARG A 17 -12.48 4.84 -0.01
CA ARG A 17 -13.48 5.67 0.64
C ARG A 17 -14.85 5.06 0.47
N THR A 18 -15.70 5.21 1.47
CA THR A 18 -17.13 4.96 1.31
C THR A 18 -17.92 5.90 2.19
N SER A 19 -19.06 6.35 1.69
CA SER A 19 -20.08 7.11 2.41
C SER A 19 -21.34 6.29 2.68
N LYS A 20 -21.38 5.03 2.21
CA LYS A 20 -22.56 4.19 2.34
C LYS A 20 -22.54 3.47 3.67
N ARG A 21 -23.64 3.60 4.41
CA ARG A 21 -23.82 2.97 5.71
C ARG A 21 -23.58 1.46 5.63
N HIS A 22 -22.83 0.95 6.60
CA HIS A 22 -22.46 -0.45 6.78
C HIS A 22 -21.48 -1.03 5.74
N GLU A 23 -21.06 -0.28 4.73
CA GLU A 23 -19.92 -0.67 3.91
C GLU A 23 -18.61 -0.47 4.66
N GLU A 24 -17.58 -1.20 4.21
CA GLU A 24 -16.22 -1.05 4.69
C GLU A 24 -15.34 -0.51 3.56
N ALA A 25 -14.32 0.25 3.96
CA ALA A 25 -13.24 0.69 3.11
C ALA A 25 -11.96 0.01 3.58
N TRP A 26 -11.29 -0.70 2.68
CA TRP A 26 -10.01 -1.35 2.92
C TRP A 26 -8.98 -0.89 1.89
N ALA A 27 -7.77 -0.60 2.36
CA ALA A 27 -6.63 -0.23 1.54
C ALA A 27 -5.38 -0.98 2.02
N GLY A 28 -4.52 -1.35 1.08
CA GLY A 28 -3.31 -2.07 1.40
C GLY A 28 -2.19 -1.88 0.40
N ILE A 29 -0.97 -1.85 0.93
CA ILE A 29 0.26 -1.90 0.14
C ILE A 29 0.99 -3.18 0.50
N GLY A 30 1.37 -3.93 -0.53
CA GLY A 30 2.26 -5.09 -0.42
C GLY A 30 3.59 -4.84 -1.10
N TRP A 31 4.65 -5.47 -0.59
CA TRP A 31 5.96 -5.39 -1.21
C TRP A 31 6.78 -6.67 -1.08
N VAL A 32 7.70 -6.83 -2.02
CA VAL A 32 8.79 -7.80 -1.96
C VAL A 32 10.11 -7.13 -2.29
N GLN A 33 11.20 -7.61 -1.72
CA GLN A 33 12.55 -7.06 -1.94
C GLN A 33 13.55 -8.16 -2.28
N ASP A 34 14.47 -7.84 -3.19
CA ASP A 34 15.69 -8.61 -3.40
C ASP A 34 16.64 -8.31 -2.23
N LEU A 35 16.93 -9.34 -1.43
CA LEU A 35 17.77 -9.20 -0.24
C LEU A 35 19.21 -8.81 -0.54
N LYS A 36 19.68 -8.97 -1.79
CA LYS A 36 21.04 -8.58 -2.19
C LYS A 36 21.13 -7.12 -2.58
N THR A 37 20.12 -6.59 -3.25
CA THR A 37 20.17 -5.25 -3.86
C THR A 37 19.30 -4.22 -3.14
N GLY A 38 18.38 -4.65 -2.27
CA GLY A 38 17.39 -3.81 -1.63
C GLY A 38 16.25 -3.34 -2.55
N LYS A 39 16.39 -3.54 -3.87
CA LYS A 39 15.38 -3.20 -4.88
C LYS A 39 14.17 -4.13 -4.76
N GLY A 40 12.99 -3.64 -5.12
CA GLY A 40 11.76 -4.37 -4.87
C GLY A 40 10.61 -4.00 -5.78
N LEU A 41 9.45 -4.44 -5.33
CA LEU A 41 8.15 -4.17 -5.90
C LEU A 41 7.23 -3.64 -4.82
N PHE A 42 6.42 -2.66 -5.19
CA PHE A 42 5.18 -2.36 -4.49
C PHE A 42 3.99 -2.79 -5.35
N VAL A 43 2.90 -3.14 -4.69
CA VAL A 43 1.55 -3.16 -5.27
C VAL A 43 0.59 -2.55 -4.27
N GLU A 44 -0.35 -1.77 -4.78
CA GLU A 44 -1.46 -1.16 -4.06
C GLU A 44 -2.77 -1.84 -4.44
N HIS A 45 -3.61 -2.11 -3.45
CA HIS A 45 -4.95 -2.64 -3.64
C HIS A 45 -5.94 -2.02 -2.68
N GLU A 46 -7.17 -1.89 -3.16
CA GLU A 46 -8.30 -1.29 -2.48
C GLU A 46 -9.49 -2.24 -2.61
N GLY A 47 -10.40 -2.22 -1.64
CA GLY A 47 -11.54 -3.12 -1.64
C GLY A 47 -12.51 -2.88 -0.50
N HIS A 48 -13.54 -3.71 -0.43
CA HIS A 48 -14.58 -3.63 0.59
C HIS A 48 -14.41 -4.67 1.70
N THR A 49 -13.40 -5.53 1.60
CA THR A 49 -13.04 -6.46 2.68
C THR A 49 -11.52 -6.59 2.82
N LYS A 50 -11.05 -6.94 4.02
CA LYS A 50 -9.63 -7.26 4.24
C LYS A 50 -9.16 -8.42 3.36
N ALA A 51 -9.99 -9.45 3.21
CA ALA A 51 -9.64 -10.68 2.50
C ALA A 51 -9.39 -10.41 1.00
N GLU A 52 -10.22 -9.58 0.38
CA GLU A 52 -10.05 -9.12 -0.99
C GLU A 52 -8.69 -8.43 -1.18
N VAL A 53 -8.39 -7.42 -0.35
CA VAL A 53 -7.13 -6.66 -0.46
C VAL A 53 -5.91 -7.56 -0.24
N VAL A 54 -5.93 -8.42 0.77
CA VAL A 54 -4.84 -9.39 1.03
C VAL A 54 -4.69 -10.38 -0.13
N GLY A 55 -5.79 -10.90 -0.66
CA GLY A 55 -5.78 -11.83 -1.80
C GLY A 55 -5.17 -11.18 -3.05
N ASN A 56 -5.61 -9.97 -3.38
CA ASN A 56 -5.13 -9.23 -4.53
C ASN A 56 -3.64 -8.88 -4.42
N ILE A 57 -3.16 -8.45 -3.24
CA ILE A 57 -1.73 -8.20 -2.98
C ILE A 57 -0.90 -9.46 -3.27
N ASN A 58 -1.31 -10.60 -2.72
CA ASN A 58 -0.59 -11.86 -2.90
C ASN A 58 -0.58 -12.30 -4.37
N ALA A 59 -1.73 -12.21 -5.04
CA ALA A 59 -1.85 -12.57 -6.45
C ALA A 59 -0.96 -11.69 -7.33
N SER A 60 -1.01 -10.37 -7.15
CA SER A 60 -0.20 -9.43 -7.94
C SER A 60 1.29 -9.60 -7.72
N LEU A 61 1.76 -9.69 -6.47
CA LEU A 61 3.19 -9.86 -6.20
C LEU A 61 3.71 -11.21 -6.70
N THR A 62 2.93 -12.28 -6.56
CA THR A 62 3.29 -13.60 -7.10
C THR A 62 3.42 -13.56 -8.63
N ALA A 63 2.46 -12.94 -9.32
CA ALA A 63 2.49 -12.80 -10.76
C ALA A 63 3.69 -11.94 -11.23
N LEU A 64 3.90 -10.77 -10.61
CA LEU A 64 5.01 -9.88 -10.94
C LEU A 64 6.38 -10.49 -10.66
N ALA A 65 6.51 -11.25 -9.58
CA ALA A 65 7.75 -11.95 -9.24
C ALA A 65 8.10 -13.05 -10.25
N LYS A 66 7.10 -13.80 -10.73
CA LYS A 66 7.30 -14.94 -11.65
C LYS A 66 8.03 -14.57 -12.94
N HIS A 67 7.83 -13.35 -13.44
CA HIS A 67 8.42 -12.90 -14.69
C HIS A 67 9.81 -12.25 -14.54
N ARG A 68 10.37 -12.21 -13.33
CA ARG A 68 11.64 -11.53 -13.04
C ARG A 68 12.75 -12.54 -12.78
N LYS A 69 13.95 -12.26 -13.32
CA LYS A 69 15.16 -13.06 -13.09
C LYS A 69 15.81 -12.77 -11.72
N THR A 70 14.99 -12.52 -10.70
CA THR A 70 15.43 -12.08 -9.36
C THR A 70 14.75 -12.95 -8.30
N LYS A 71 15.49 -13.31 -7.25
CA LYS A 71 14.92 -13.97 -6.08
C LYS A 71 14.49 -12.90 -5.08
N PHE A 72 13.19 -12.72 -4.95
CA PHE A 72 12.62 -11.89 -3.90
C PHE A 72 12.53 -12.65 -2.58
N GLY A 73 12.60 -11.93 -1.46
CA GLY A 73 12.24 -12.44 -0.14
C GLY A 73 10.72 -12.61 0.02
N SER A 74 10.28 -12.78 1.27
CA SER A 74 8.87 -12.92 1.61
C SER A 74 8.03 -11.70 1.21
N ILE A 75 6.76 -11.95 0.88
CA ILE A 75 5.76 -10.88 0.74
C ILE A 75 5.54 -10.24 2.11
N ASN A 76 5.68 -8.92 2.15
CA ASN A 76 5.29 -8.08 3.27
C ASN A 76 4.10 -7.21 2.87
N MET A 77 3.31 -6.77 3.84
CA MET A 77 2.17 -5.89 3.56
C MET A 77 1.73 -5.07 4.77
N LYS A 78 1.12 -3.93 4.49
CA LYS A 78 0.35 -3.13 5.45
C LYS A 78 -1.05 -2.95 4.88
N VAL A 79 -2.05 -3.41 5.62
CA VAL A 79 -3.47 -3.34 5.25
C VAL A 79 -4.23 -2.71 6.40
N VAL A 80 -5.03 -1.68 6.11
CA VAL A 80 -5.91 -1.02 7.07
C VAL A 80 -7.31 -0.95 6.51
N GLY A 81 -8.29 -0.93 7.40
CA GLY A 81 -9.68 -0.81 7.00
C GLY A 81 -10.54 -0.24 8.10
N THR A 82 -11.69 0.27 7.69
CA THR A 82 -12.67 0.89 8.58
C THR A 82 -14.07 0.72 8.03
N LYS A 83 -15.06 0.73 8.91
CA LYS A 83 -16.48 0.58 8.56
C LYS A 83 -17.18 1.93 8.62
N CYS A 84 -17.95 2.25 7.58
CA CYS A 84 -18.82 3.41 7.56
C CYS A 84 -20.03 3.16 8.46
N GLN A 85 -19.96 3.62 9.71
CA GLN A 85 -21.07 3.50 10.66
C GLN A 85 -22.15 4.54 10.35
N ASP A 86 -21.83 5.82 10.47
CA ASP A 86 -22.79 6.92 10.24
C ASP A 86 -22.17 8.13 9.51
N GLN A 87 -20.84 8.20 9.35
CA GLN A 87 -20.12 9.26 8.63
C GLN A 87 -19.21 8.66 7.56
N PRO A 88 -18.95 9.37 6.44
CA PRO A 88 -18.02 8.90 5.42
C PRO A 88 -16.64 8.59 5.99
N VAL A 89 -16.04 7.50 5.52
CA VAL A 89 -14.74 7.01 6.01
C VAL A 89 -13.72 6.88 4.88
N CYS A 90 -12.45 6.90 5.26
CA CYS A 90 -11.32 6.64 4.38
C CYS A 90 -10.33 5.69 5.07
N ALA A 91 -9.93 4.63 4.38
CA ALA A 91 -8.77 3.82 4.73
C ALA A 91 -7.61 4.27 3.84
N LEU A 92 -6.46 4.62 4.43
CA LEU A 92 -5.28 5.13 3.70
C LEU A 92 -4.02 4.40 4.19
N VAL A 93 -3.23 3.88 3.26
CA VAL A 93 -1.88 3.36 3.51
C VAL A 93 -0.90 4.10 2.61
N ILE A 94 0.21 4.54 3.18
CA ILE A 94 1.30 5.22 2.47
C ILE A 94 2.60 4.48 2.77
N ALA A 95 3.36 4.16 1.73
CA ALA A 95 4.75 3.73 1.82
C ALA A 95 5.63 4.89 1.33
N VAL A 96 6.29 5.56 2.26
CA VAL A 96 7.25 6.63 1.96
C VAL A 96 8.62 5.98 1.74
N PHE A 97 9.23 6.22 0.57
CA PHE A 97 10.56 5.68 0.27
C PHE A 97 11.62 6.76 0.09
N GLU A 98 11.23 8.02 -0.09
CA GLU A 98 12.15 9.16 -0.15
C GLU A 98 11.41 10.46 0.24
N SER A 99 12.17 11.45 0.70
CA SER A 99 11.68 12.78 1.04
C SER A 99 12.68 13.85 0.59
N GLU A 100 12.16 15.00 0.17
CA GLU A 100 12.94 16.19 -0.22
C GLU A 100 12.42 17.44 0.48
N PRO A 101 13.30 18.28 1.05
CA PRO A 101 12.91 19.57 1.59
C PRO A 101 12.17 20.43 0.58
N TRP A 102 11.09 21.08 1.03
CA TRP A 102 10.41 22.07 0.18
C TRP A 102 11.31 23.29 -0.04
N LYS A 103 11.73 23.49 -1.29
CA LYS A 103 12.54 24.66 -1.69
C LYS A 103 11.62 25.75 -2.20
N ASN A 104 11.51 26.83 -1.44
CA ASN A 104 10.93 28.11 -1.88
C ASN A 104 11.94 28.91 -2.70
#